data_AF-A0A183ST88-F1
#
_entry.id   AF-A0A183ST88-F1
#
_cell.length_a   1.000
_cell.length_b   1.000
_cell.length_c   1.000
_cell.angle_alpha   90.00
_cell.angle_beta   90.00
_cell.angle_gamma   90.00
#
_symmetry.space_group_name_H-M   'P 1'
#
loop_
_entity.id
_entity.type
_entity.pdbx_description
1 polymer ?
#
loop_
_entity_poly.entity_id
_entity_poly.type
_entity_poly.pdbx_seq_one_letter_code
_entity_poly.pdbx_strand_id
1 'polypeptide(L)'
;MLQPSSPLLRSRTHTSSVSADTQAAIMMNLKPPCSAKVIDADENLLFPDAASLGQALGCPPDLKLKSLAIVGNTGDGKSHTLNHAFCGGRDVFVTSASQNTCTLGVWAAYEPERGYLLLDTEGLLGACTNPNRQRRLLLKVFAVADVLIYRTMSDRLHSDMFTFLADASDAFVEHFRPELENLAQRSHLPWSSSQLGPAVVIFQETLHTEPLDSDSSSPSASDSGINSKCASFLAERFASLQRSADAFSSLRYVGVRTNDPPTDFSTGIVADLSSMTAVLNKTVNSFCTHCYLSYLSPSRSDTFQTLVRTVESLMKDTTVRVPRRLSHIFQVLASLNEHFATEIPATSATTFVQEYFTCPAKCTSCQARCRLGVNHLREGLPHECRTEMGDACQYNPSLQNKVYYCKAS
;
A
#
# COMPACT_ATOMS: atom_id res chain seq x y z
N MET A 1 -50.61 -43.16 51.47
CA MET A 1 -49.48 -42.26 51.75
C MET A 1 -48.74 -42.00 50.44
N LEU A 2 -49.04 -40.86 49.80
CA LEU A 2 -48.41 -40.38 48.57
C LEU A 2 -47.98 -38.94 48.86
N GLN A 3 -46.67 -38.67 48.79
CA GLN A 3 -46.10 -37.33 48.92
C GLN A 3 -46.10 -36.62 47.55
N PRO A 4 -46.27 -35.28 47.49
CA PRO A 4 -46.14 -34.50 46.28
C PRO A 4 -44.72 -33.93 46.09
N SER A 5 -44.35 -33.80 44.82
CA SER A 5 -43.07 -33.36 44.27
C SER A 5 -42.86 -31.84 44.37
N SER A 6 -41.65 -31.41 44.75
CA SER A 6 -41.18 -30.02 44.74
C SER A 6 -40.69 -29.57 43.34
N PRO A 7 -40.82 -28.29 42.96
CA PRO A 7 -40.31 -27.78 41.69
C PRO A 7 -38.84 -27.32 41.78
N LEU A 8 -38.07 -27.62 40.72
CA LEU A 8 -36.67 -27.23 40.54
C LEU A 8 -36.54 -25.72 40.28
N LEU A 9 -35.75 -25.02 41.11
CA LEU A 9 -35.24 -23.68 40.83
C LEU A 9 -34.25 -23.72 39.65
N ARG A 10 -34.53 -22.96 38.59
CA ARG A 10 -33.59 -22.69 37.49
C ARG A 10 -32.86 -21.37 37.80
N SER A 11 -31.58 -21.43 38.11
CA SER A 11 -30.74 -20.25 38.28
C SER A 11 -30.52 -19.54 36.94
N ARG A 12 -30.83 -18.24 36.89
CA ARG A 12 -30.46 -17.36 35.78
C ARG A 12 -28.97 -17.02 35.94
N THR A 13 -28.14 -17.54 35.05
CA THR A 13 -26.79 -17.03 34.84
C THR A 13 -26.87 -15.76 34.01
N HIS A 14 -26.41 -14.65 34.57
CA HIS A 14 -26.19 -13.39 33.88
C HIS A 14 -25.08 -13.58 32.84
N THR A 15 -25.43 -13.70 31.57
CA THR A 15 -24.52 -13.42 30.45
C THR A 15 -24.56 -11.92 30.18
N SER A 16 -23.45 -11.24 30.47
CA SER A 16 -23.27 -9.82 30.16
C SER A 16 -23.17 -9.62 28.65
N SER A 17 -24.30 -9.32 28.02
CA SER A 17 -24.38 -8.83 26.64
C SER A 17 -23.81 -7.42 26.56
N VAL A 18 -22.54 -7.28 26.19
CA VAL A 18 -22.01 -6.02 25.68
C VAL A 18 -22.48 -5.92 24.23
N SER A 19 -23.73 -5.46 24.06
CA SER A 19 -24.49 -5.49 22.82
C SER A 19 -24.72 -4.08 22.28
N ALA A 20 -24.34 -3.83 21.03
CA ALA A 20 -24.76 -2.74 20.11
C ALA A 20 -24.65 -1.26 20.57
N ASP A 21 -24.96 -0.95 21.82
CA ASP A 21 -25.01 0.39 22.40
C ASP A 21 -23.64 1.08 22.41
N THR A 22 -22.55 0.31 22.56
CA THR A 22 -21.18 0.85 22.52
C THR A 22 -20.78 1.31 21.10
N GLN A 23 -21.29 0.66 20.05
CA GLN A 23 -21.05 1.07 18.66
C GLN A 23 -21.82 2.35 18.32
N ALA A 24 -23.06 2.47 18.80
CA ALA A 24 -23.88 3.66 18.62
C ALA A 24 -23.36 4.88 19.41
N ALA A 25 -22.82 4.68 20.62
CA ALA A 25 -22.23 5.75 21.42
C ALA A 25 -20.95 6.34 20.81
N ILE A 26 -20.18 5.54 20.07
CA ILE A 26 -18.99 6.00 19.33
C ILE A 26 -19.42 6.91 18.16
N MET A 27 -20.53 6.61 17.47
CA MET A 27 -21.04 7.43 16.36
C MET A 27 -21.45 8.85 16.76
N MET A 28 -21.76 9.12 18.05
CA MET A 28 -22.24 10.42 18.53
C MET A 28 -21.13 11.42 18.91
N ASN A 29 -19.84 11.03 18.89
CA ASN A 29 -18.69 11.89 19.20
C ASN A 29 -17.50 11.60 18.26
N LEU A 30 -17.76 11.39 16.97
CA LEU A 30 -16.72 11.04 16.00
C LEU A 30 -15.77 12.21 15.75
N LYS A 31 -14.60 12.16 16.38
CA LYS A 31 -13.45 12.98 16.00
C LYS A 31 -13.12 12.67 14.54
N PRO A 32 -12.83 13.68 13.69
CA PRO A 32 -12.42 13.43 12.32
C PRO A 32 -11.19 12.50 12.29
N PRO A 33 -11.05 11.64 11.25
CA PRO A 33 -9.91 10.77 11.10
C PRO A 33 -8.61 11.58 11.23
N CYS A 34 -7.69 11.07 12.04
CA CYS A 34 -6.35 11.63 12.15
C CYS A 34 -5.34 10.51 11.84
N SER A 35 -4.29 10.85 11.11
CA SER A 35 -3.25 9.89 10.78
C SER A 35 -2.18 9.84 11.88
N ALA A 36 -1.64 8.65 12.10
CA ALA A 36 -0.50 8.42 12.96
C ALA A 36 0.51 7.53 12.23
N LYS A 37 1.81 7.86 12.34
CA LYS A 37 2.88 7.03 11.79
C LYS A 37 3.04 5.78 12.65
N VAL A 38 2.84 4.61 12.06
CA VAL A 38 2.88 3.31 12.76
C VAL A 38 4.27 2.68 12.64
N ILE A 39 4.85 2.73 11.45
CA ILE A 39 6.20 2.24 11.16
C ILE A 39 6.99 3.40 10.56
N ASP A 40 8.20 3.65 11.04
CA ASP A 40 9.08 4.68 10.48
C ASP A 40 9.85 4.22 9.23
N ALA A 41 10.64 5.13 8.65
CA ALA A 41 11.55 4.81 7.55
C ALA A 41 12.57 3.75 7.95
N ASP A 42 12.78 3.55 9.26
CA ASP A 42 13.72 2.63 9.82
C ASP A 42 13.18 1.21 10.08
N GLU A 43 11.91 0.97 9.74
CA GLU A 43 11.14 -0.23 10.11
C GLU A 43 10.95 -0.42 11.61
N ASN A 44 11.09 0.64 12.40
CA ASN A 44 10.73 0.60 13.80
C ASN A 44 9.23 0.79 13.93
N LEU A 45 8.58 -0.10 14.69
CA LEU A 45 7.21 0.08 15.13
C LEU A 45 7.19 1.18 16.21
N LEU A 46 6.41 2.24 15.99
CA LEU A 46 6.46 3.45 16.82
C LEU A 46 5.54 3.40 18.05
N PHE A 47 4.72 2.37 18.17
CA PHE A 47 3.81 2.18 19.29
C PHE A 47 4.21 0.93 20.09
N PRO A 48 4.25 1.01 21.43
CA PRO A 48 4.60 -0.14 22.27
C PRO A 48 3.47 -1.18 22.36
N ASP A 49 2.22 -0.76 22.19
CA ASP A 49 1.05 -1.61 22.34
C ASP A 49 -0.14 -1.13 21.50
N ALA A 50 -1.17 -1.97 21.39
CA ALA A 50 -2.38 -1.65 20.65
C ALA A 50 -3.22 -0.53 21.29
N ALA A 51 -3.11 -0.31 22.61
CA ALA A 51 -3.90 0.68 23.32
C ALA A 51 -3.42 2.11 23.00
N SER A 52 -2.10 2.31 22.99
CA SER A 52 -1.45 3.56 22.59
C SER A 52 -1.68 3.89 21.11
N LEU A 53 -1.62 2.89 20.21
CA LEU A 53 -2.04 3.07 18.81
C LEU A 53 -3.52 3.46 18.72
N GLY A 54 -4.38 2.75 19.45
CA GLY A 54 -5.81 3.03 19.48
C GLY A 54 -6.14 4.44 19.96
N GLN A 55 -5.45 4.92 20.99
CA GLN A 55 -5.58 6.29 21.48
C GLN A 55 -5.15 7.32 20.43
N ALA A 56 -4.02 7.08 19.74
CA ALA A 56 -3.53 7.97 18.70
C ALA A 56 -4.50 8.07 17.51
N LEU A 57 -5.12 6.95 17.12
CA LEU A 57 -6.07 6.89 16.01
C LEU A 57 -7.51 7.29 16.40
N GLY A 58 -7.81 7.37 17.69
CA GLY A 58 -9.20 7.47 18.16
C GLY A 58 -10.02 6.19 17.91
N CYS A 59 -9.36 5.03 17.87
CA CYS A 59 -9.95 3.73 17.60
C CYS A 59 -9.74 2.78 18.80
N PRO A 60 -10.80 2.30 19.46
CA PRO A 60 -10.65 1.35 20.56
C PRO A 60 -9.93 0.06 20.12
N PRO A 61 -9.03 -0.51 20.94
CA PRO A 61 -8.26 -1.71 20.58
C PRO A 61 -9.15 -2.95 20.31
N ASP A 62 -10.30 -3.03 20.97
CA ASP A 62 -11.25 -4.14 20.80
C ASP A 62 -12.22 -3.95 19.63
N LEU A 63 -12.20 -2.79 18.97
CA LEU A 63 -13.09 -2.52 17.84
C LEU A 63 -12.70 -3.40 16.66
N LYS A 64 -13.69 -4.11 16.11
CA LYS A 64 -13.53 -4.91 14.89
C LYS A 64 -13.66 -4.01 13.67
N LEU A 65 -12.66 -4.05 12.81
CA LEU A 65 -12.55 -3.21 11.63
C LEU A 65 -11.96 -4.00 10.45
N LYS A 66 -12.09 -3.43 9.26
CA LYS A 66 -11.42 -3.89 8.04
C LYS A 66 -10.29 -2.93 7.69
N SER A 67 -9.20 -3.42 7.12
CA SER A 67 -8.04 -2.60 6.74
C SER A 67 -7.95 -2.41 5.23
N LEU A 68 -7.80 -1.15 4.82
CA LEU A 68 -7.54 -0.75 3.44
C LEU A 68 -6.11 -0.23 3.34
N ALA A 69 -5.26 -0.86 2.54
CA ALA A 69 -3.93 -0.36 2.28
C ALA A 69 -3.81 0.19 0.86
N ILE A 70 -2.94 1.17 0.66
CA ILE A 70 -2.56 1.65 -0.68
C ILE A 70 -1.05 1.55 -0.86
N VAL A 71 -0.61 1.03 -2.00
CA VAL A 71 0.79 0.91 -2.44
C VAL A 71 0.90 1.43 -3.88
N GLY A 72 2.12 1.66 -4.36
CA GLY A 72 2.36 2.27 -5.67
C GLY A 72 3.62 3.11 -5.67
N ASN A 73 4.02 3.61 -6.84
CA ASN A 73 5.28 4.33 -6.95
C ASN A 73 5.24 5.65 -6.18
N THR A 74 6.42 6.20 -5.92
CA THR A 74 6.54 7.55 -5.36
C THR A 74 6.00 8.56 -6.35
N GLY A 75 5.18 9.51 -5.89
CA GLY A 75 4.55 10.50 -6.75
C GLY A 75 3.20 10.10 -7.35
N ASP A 76 2.79 8.83 -7.28
CA ASP A 76 1.51 8.36 -7.88
C ASP A 76 0.24 8.87 -7.16
N GLY A 77 0.35 9.72 -6.14
CA GLY A 77 -0.80 10.32 -5.46
C GLY A 77 -1.54 9.35 -4.51
N LYS A 78 -0.82 8.45 -3.82
CA LYS A 78 -1.39 7.51 -2.84
C LYS A 78 -2.16 8.20 -1.71
N SER A 79 -1.49 9.07 -0.95
CA SER A 79 -2.06 9.82 0.16
C SER A 79 -3.23 10.70 -0.30
N HIS A 80 -3.10 11.34 -1.47
CA HIS A 80 -4.18 12.10 -2.12
C HIS A 80 -5.39 11.20 -2.43
N THR A 81 -5.17 10.01 -3.00
CA THR A 81 -6.24 9.04 -3.28
C THR A 81 -6.97 8.64 -2.00
N LEU A 82 -6.27 8.32 -0.91
CA LEU A 82 -6.91 7.98 0.35
C LEU A 82 -7.74 9.15 0.92
N ASN A 83 -7.17 10.35 0.93
CA ASN A 83 -7.85 11.55 1.41
C ASN A 83 -9.15 11.82 0.65
N HIS A 84 -9.10 11.81 -0.68
CA HIS A 84 -10.24 12.16 -1.53
C HIS A 84 -11.27 11.02 -1.65
N ALA A 85 -10.84 9.77 -1.74
CA ALA A 85 -11.75 8.65 -1.92
C ALA A 85 -12.39 8.16 -0.61
N PHE A 86 -11.65 8.20 0.51
CA PHE A 86 -12.08 7.56 1.76
C PHE A 86 -12.17 8.51 2.95
N CYS A 87 -11.51 9.68 2.92
CA CYS A 87 -11.57 10.66 4.01
C CYS A 87 -12.45 11.89 3.69
N GLY A 88 -13.25 11.85 2.62
CA GLY A 88 -14.12 12.97 2.23
C GLY A 88 -13.37 14.21 1.76
N GLY A 89 -12.18 14.04 1.17
CA GLY A 89 -11.33 15.14 0.70
C GLY A 89 -10.56 15.87 1.79
N ARG A 90 -10.57 15.37 3.03
CA ARG A 90 -9.80 15.94 4.14
C ARG A 90 -8.33 15.52 4.05
N ASP A 91 -7.43 16.44 4.38
CA ASP A 91 -5.99 16.18 4.46
C ASP A 91 -5.62 15.38 5.73
N VAL A 92 -6.07 14.12 5.77
CA VAL A 92 -5.78 13.19 6.87
C VAL A 92 -4.34 12.68 6.77
N PHE A 93 -3.93 12.27 5.57
CA PHE A 93 -2.54 11.96 5.24
C PHE A 93 -1.88 13.16 4.58
N VAL A 94 -0.63 13.45 4.97
CA VAL A 94 0.10 14.61 4.44
C VAL A 94 0.37 14.40 2.94
N THR A 95 -0.02 15.38 2.13
CA THR A 95 0.27 15.43 0.70
C THR A 95 1.30 16.52 0.40
N SER A 96 2.06 16.36 -0.67
CA SER A 96 3.02 17.36 -1.13
C SER A 96 3.15 17.31 -2.64
N ALA A 97 3.30 18.48 -3.25
CA ALA A 97 3.59 18.61 -4.68
C ALA A 97 5.10 18.53 -4.99
N SER A 98 5.96 18.45 -3.97
CA SER A 98 7.42 18.42 -4.16
C SER A 98 7.93 17.03 -4.52
N GLN A 99 8.84 16.97 -5.50
CA GLN A 99 9.56 15.76 -5.89
C GLN A 99 10.53 15.25 -4.81
N ASN A 100 10.88 16.11 -3.84
CA ASN A 100 11.84 15.81 -2.79
C ASN A 100 11.18 15.24 -1.52
N THR A 101 9.85 15.11 -1.52
CA THR A 101 9.08 14.67 -0.35
C THR A 101 8.25 13.45 -0.72
N CYS A 102 8.32 12.41 0.10
CA CYS A 102 7.44 11.25 -0.01
C CYS A 102 6.97 10.80 1.37
N THR A 103 5.89 10.02 1.40
CA THR A 103 5.51 9.28 2.60
C THR A 103 6.65 8.36 2.98
N LEU A 104 7.09 8.43 4.24
CA LEU A 104 8.11 7.55 4.80
C LEU A 104 7.47 6.59 5.80
N GLY A 105 7.80 5.30 5.67
CA GLY A 105 7.23 4.24 6.50
C GLY A 105 5.76 3.95 6.21
N VAL A 106 4.99 3.58 7.24
CA VAL A 106 3.55 3.29 7.14
C VAL A 106 2.78 4.18 8.10
N TRP A 107 1.77 4.87 7.59
CA TRP A 107 0.83 5.67 8.35
C TRP A 107 -0.52 4.99 8.40
N ALA A 108 -1.22 5.14 9.52
CA ALA A 108 -2.57 4.63 9.70
C ALA A 108 -3.53 5.76 10.06
N ALA A 109 -4.79 5.65 9.63
CA ALA A 109 -5.89 6.48 10.09
C ALA A 109 -7.14 5.62 10.28
N TYR A 110 -7.91 5.87 11.33
CA TYR A 110 -9.20 5.22 11.51
C TYR A 110 -10.32 6.08 10.91
N GLU A 111 -11.07 5.50 9.98
CA GLU A 111 -12.23 6.10 9.34
C GLU A 111 -13.51 5.49 9.98
N PRO A 112 -14.23 6.26 10.80
CA PRO A 112 -15.31 5.71 11.61
C PRO A 112 -16.62 5.46 10.87
N GLU A 113 -16.93 6.18 9.78
CA GLU A 113 -18.19 6.02 9.06
C GLU A 113 -18.31 4.64 8.42
N ARG A 114 -17.19 4.11 7.92
CA ARG A 114 -17.09 2.81 7.26
C ARG A 114 -16.48 1.75 8.16
N GLY A 115 -15.85 2.16 9.28
CA GLY A 115 -15.12 1.28 10.17
C GLY A 115 -13.85 0.73 9.52
N TYR A 116 -13.12 1.58 8.79
CA TYR A 116 -11.89 1.19 8.08
C TYR A 116 -10.65 1.66 8.81
N LEU A 117 -9.62 0.82 8.83
CA LEU A 117 -8.25 1.22 9.12
C LEU A 117 -7.55 1.47 7.78
N LEU A 118 -7.33 2.74 7.46
CA LEU A 118 -6.64 3.16 6.25
C LEU A 118 -5.13 3.12 6.51
N LEU A 119 -4.38 2.48 5.62
CA LEU A 119 -2.93 2.36 5.67
C LEU A 119 -2.31 3.04 4.45
N ASP A 120 -1.67 4.19 4.67
CA ASP A 120 -0.85 4.87 3.67
C ASP A 120 0.60 4.39 3.77
N THR A 121 1.21 4.10 2.63
CA THR A 121 2.54 3.49 2.59
C THR A 121 3.55 4.36 1.86
N GLU A 122 4.82 4.16 2.21
CA GLU A 122 5.94 4.66 1.43
C GLU A 122 5.87 4.19 -0.04
N GLY A 123 6.27 5.06 -0.96
CA GLY A 123 6.27 4.72 -2.38
C GLY A 123 7.32 3.68 -2.73
N LEU A 124 6.95 2.76 -3.63
CA LEU A 124 7.78 1.63 -4.07
C LEU A 124 9.14 2.01 -4.70
N LEU A 125 9.32 3.28 -5.09
CA LEU A 125 10.57 3.79 -5.67
C LEU A 125 11.11 5.00 -4.87
N GLY A 126 10.67 5.15 -3.61
CA GLY A 126 11.05 6.26 -2.74
C GLY A 126 12.52 6.23 -2.33
N ALA A 127 12.97 7.30 -1.66
CA ALA A 127 14.36 7.54 -1.25
C ALA A 127 14.97 6.50 -0.27
N CYS A 128 14.33 5.34 -0.08
CA CYS A 128 14.84 4.26 0.74
C CYS A 128 16.05 3.62 0.05
N THR A 129 17.22 3.75 0.67
CA THR A 129 18.50 3.24 0.16
C THR A 129 18.60 1.71 0.17
N ASN A 130 17.64 1.00 0.79
CA ASN A 130 17.65 -0.45 0.92
C ASN A 130 16.35 -1.10 0.40
N PRO A 131 16.36 -1.70 -0.79
CA PRO A 131 15.16 -2.32 -1.35
C PRO A 131 14.64 -3.53 -0.54
N ASN A 132 15.49 -4.24 0.22
CA ASN A 132 15.02 -5.32 1.12
C ASN A 132 14.08 -4.77 2.21
N ARG A 133 14.35 -3.54 2.69
CA ARG A 133 13.52 -2.86 3.68
C ARG A 133 12.11 -2.62 3.16
N GLN A 134 12.01 -2.14 1.94
CA GLN A 134 10.75 -1.87 1.28
C GLN A 134 9.95 -3.14 1.03
N ARG A 135 10.60 -4.22 0.59
CA ARG A 135 9.97 -5.55 0.46
C ARG A 135 9.37 -6.01 1.78
N ARG A 136 10.11 -5.92 2.89
CA ARG A 136 9.61 -6.31 4.22
C ARG A 136 8.45 -5.45 4.70
N LEU A 137 8.53 -4.13 4.53
CA LEU A 137 7.46 -3.20 4.88
C LEU A 137 6.16 -3.54 4.13
N LEU A 138 6.27 -3.78 2.82
CA LEU A 138 5.11 -4.14 2.00
C LEU A 138 4.52 -5.46 2.45
N LEU A 139 5.33 -6.47 2.73
CA LEU A 139 4.80 -7.76 3.15
C LEU A 139 4.08 -7.67 4.51
N LYS A 140 4.57 -6.85 5.45
CA LYS A 140 3.85 -6.52 6.70
C LYS A 140 2.48 -5.89 6.39
N VAL A 141 2.41 -4.98 5.42
CA VAL A 141 1.14 -4.35 4.97
C VAL A 141 0.20 -5.38 4.34
N PHE A 142 0.69 -6.28 3.47
CA PHE A 142 -0.14 -7.33 2.85
C PHE A 142 -0.70 -8.31 3.90
N ALA A 143 0.08 -8.64 4.92
CA ALA A 143 -0.37 -9.51 6.00
C ALA A 143 -1.58 -8.92 6.73
N VAL A 144 -1.61 -7.60 6.94
CA VAL A 144 -2.72 -6.97 7.65
C VAL A 144 -3.84 -6.44 6.77
N ALA A 145 -3.61 -6.10 5.50
CA ALA A 145 -4.63 -5.54 4.61
C ALA A 145 -5.77 -6.53 4.33
N ASP A 146 -7.02 -6.08 4.33
CA ASP A 146 -8.14 -6.84 3.77
C ASP A 146 -8.28 -6.56 2.27
N VAL A 147 -8.16 -5.28 1.90
CA VAL A 147 -8.07 -4.82 0.52
C VAL A 147 -6.80 -4.00 0.36
N LEU A 148 -6.09 -4.24 -0.74
CA LEU A 148 -4.88 -3.52 -1.13
C LEU A 148 -5.12 -2.82 -2.47
N ILE A 149 -4.94 -1.51 -2.50
CA ILE A 149 -4.96 -0.73 -3.74
C ILE A 149 -3.52 -0.62 -4.25
N TYR A 150 -3.24 -1.12 -5.44
CA TYR A 150 -2.05 -0.75 -6.19
C TYR A 150 -2.40 0.48 -7.05
N ARG A 151 -1.91 1.64 -6.64
CA ARG A 151 -2.12 2.93 -7.31
C ARG A 151 -1.02 3.17 -8.34
N THR A 152 -1.41 3.55 -9.55
CA THR A 152 -0.48 4.02 -10.59
C THR A 152 -1.05 5.20 -11.39
N MET A 153 -0.20 6.20 -11.65
CA MET A 153 -0.47 7.33 -12.54
C MET A 153 0.32 7.14 -13.85
N SER A 154 -0.20 6.32 -14.74
CA SER A 154 0.49 5.99 -15.99
C SER A 154 -0.50 5.66 -17.09
N ASP A 155 -0.15 6.01 -18.33
CA ASP A 155 -0.98 5.72 -19.51
C ASP A 155 -1.03 4.21 -19.85
N ARG A 156 -0.16 3.39 -19.25
CA ARG A 156 -0.07 1.95 -19.49
C ARG A 156 0.25 1.19 -18.20
N LEU A 157 -0.31 0.00 -18.05
CA LEU A 157 0.15 -0.95 -17.02
C LEU A 157 1.51 -1.53 -17.43
N HIS A 158 2.57 -1.06 -16.77
CA HIS A 158 3.94 -1.49 -17.03
C HIS A 158 4.21 -2.90 -16.48
N SER A 159 5.13 -3.63 -17.11
CA SER A 159 5.56 -4.97 -16.68
C SER A 159 6.01 -4.98 -15.21
N ASP A 160 6.65 -3.90 -14.75
CA ASP A 160 7.16 -3.76 -13.38
C ASP A 160 6.06 -3.93 -12.32
N MET A 161 4.82 -3.50 -12.60
CA MET A 161 3.69 -3.73 -11.70
C MET A 161 3.36 -5.22 -11.60
N PHE A 162 3.30 -5.93 -12.73
CA PHE A 162 2.99 -7.35 -12.75
C PHE A 162 4.08 -8.17 -12.05
N THR A 163 5.35 -7.86 -12.32
CA THR A 163 6.48 -8.46 -11.61
C THR A 163 6.39 -8.19 -10.12
N PHE A 164 6.13 -6.94 -9.72
CA PHE A 164 5.96 -6.56 -8.32
C PHE A 164 4.87 -7.38 -7.62
N LEU A 165 3.68 -7.49 -8.23
CA LEU A 165 2.55 -8.23 -7.68
C LEU A 165 2.84 -9.73 -7.61
N ALA A 166 3.52 -10.30 -8.61
CA ALA A 166 3.93 -11.70 -8.60
C ALA A 166 4.96 -11.98 -7.49
N ASP A 167 5.97 -11.12 -7.34
CA ASP A 167 6.99 -11.30 -6.30
C ASP A 167 6.42 -11.13 -4.89
N ALA A 168 5.48 -10.19 -4.71
CA ALA A 168 4.75 -10.04 -3.46
C ALA A 168 3.87 -11.26 -3.16
N SER A 169 3.26 -11.85 -4.20
CA SER A 169 2.47 -13.08 -4.09
C SER A 169 3.33 -14.26 -3.63
N ASP A 170 4.46 -14.50 -4.30
CA ASP A 170 5.42 -15.54 -3.91
C ASP A 170 5.92 -15.36 -2.48
N ALA A 171 6.40 -14.16 -2.16
CA ALA A 171 6.97 -13.88 -0.86
C ALA A 171 5.93 -14.07 0.26
N PHE A 172 4.66 -13.75 -0.02
CA PHE A 172 3.58 -14.02 0.92
C PHE A 172 3.40 -15.52 1.17
N VAL A 173 3.42 -16.34 0.12
CA VAL A 173 3.26 -17.80 0.22
C VAL A 173 4.46 -18.45 0.91
N GLU A 174 5.68 -18.09 0.49
CA GLU A 174 6.92 -18.73 0.94
C GLU A 174 7.30 -18.36 2.38
N HIS A 175 7.13 -17.09 2.76
CA HIS A 175 7.66 -16.59 4.03
C HIS A 175 6.57 -16.21 5.04
N PHE A 176 5.45 -15.65 4.58
CA PHE A 176 4.48 -15.05 5.50
C PHE A 176 3.40 -16.03 5.92
N ARG A 177 2.80 -16.78 4.99
CA ARG A 177 1.75 -17.75 5.33
C ARG A 177 2.17 -18.69 6.48
N PRO A 178 3.37 -19.31 6.49
CA PRO A 178 3.79 -20.15 7.60
C PRO A 178 3.84 -19.41 8.94
N GLU A 179 4.37 -18.18 8.95
CA GLU A 179 4.49 -17.40 10.20
C GLU A 179 3.13 -16.90 10.70
N LEU A 180 2.22 -16.52 9.80
CA LEU A 180 0.85 -16.14 10.16
C LEU A 180 0.09 -17.34 10.75
N GLU A 181 0.27 -18.53 10.20
CA GLU A 181 -0.30 -19.77 10.73
C GLU A 181 0.27 -20.12 12.11
N ASN A 182 1.59 -20.00 12.30
CA ASN A 182 2.24 -20.20 13.60
C ASN A 182 1.76 -19.18 14.64
N LEU A 183 1.58 -17.92 14.23
CA LEU A 183 1.08 -16.86 15.10
C LEU A 183 -0.39 -17.11 15.48
N ALA A 184 -1.22 -17.53 14.53
CA ALA A 184 -2.62 -17.88 14.78
C ALA A 184 -2.74 -19.00 15.83
N GLN A 185 -1.92 -20.05 15.71
CA GLN A 185 -1.88 -21.16 16.67
C GLN A 185 -1.46 -20.71 18.07
N ARG A 186 -0.44 -19.84 18.18
CA ARG A 186 0.10 -19.38 19.46
C ARG A 186 -0.76 -18.33 20.16
N SER A 187 -1.44 -17.48 19.41
CA SER A 187 -2.12 -16.28 19.94
C SER A 187 -3.64 -16.38 19.92
N HIS A 188 -4.22 -17.55 19.62
CA HIS A 188 -5.67 -17.76 19.48
C HIS A 188 -6.35 -16.72 18.57
N LEU A 189 -5.61 -16.21 17.57
CA LEU A 189 -6.17 -15.27 16.62
C LEU A 189 -7.17 -16.00 15.71
N PRO A 190 -8.24 -15.33 15.26
CA PRO A 190 -9.27 -15.93 14.41
C PRO A 190 -8.80 -16.08 12.95
N TRP A 191 -7.70 -16.79 12.73
CA TRP A 191 -7.11 -17.05 11.42
C TRP A 191 -7.16 -18.53 11.08
N SER A 192 -7.52 -18.83 9.83
CA SER A 192 -7.55 -20.20 9.30
C SER A 192 -6.29 -20.48 8.49
N SER A 193 -5.85 -21.75 8.48
CA SER A 193 -4.67 -22.27 7.78
C SER A 193 -4.79 -22.32 6.24
N SER A 194 -5.59 -21.43 5.67
CA SER A 194 -5.92 -21.37 4.24
C SER A 194 -6.28 -19.95 3.78
N GLN A 195 -6.04 -18.95 4.63
CA GLN A 195 -6.46 -17.59 4.36
C GLN A 195 -5.57 -16.97 3.29
N LEU A 196 -6.15 -16.71 2.11
CA LEU A 196 -5.48 -16.02 1.02
C LEU A 196 -5.07 -14.60 1.46
N GLY A 197 -4.11 -14.04 0.72
CA GLY A 197 -3.70 -12.65 0.75
C GLY A 197 -4.87 -11.67 0.52
N PRO A 198 -4.60 -10.37 0.65
CA PRO A 198 -5.63 -9.33 0.46
C PRO A 198 -6.28 -9.44 -0.92
N ALA A 199 -7.48 -8.87 -1.05
CA ALA A 199 -8.02 -8.58 -2.36
C ALA A 199 -7.26 -7.38 -2.94
N VAL A 200 -6.74 -7.50 -4.16
CA VAL A 200 -5.94 -6.45 -4.80
C VAL A 200 -6.78 -5.70 -5.83
N VAL A 201 -6.79 -4.37 -5.75
CA VAL A 201 -7.38 -3.46 -6.73
C VAL A 201 -6.25 -2.69 -7.41
N ILE A 202 -6.02 -2.95 -8.68
CA ILE A 202 -5.15 -2.13 -9.52
C ILE A 202 -5.95 -0.90 -9.91
N PHE A 203 -5.59 0.24 -9.35
CA PHE A 203 -6.19 1.53 -9.65
C PHE A 203 -5.25 2.35 -10.53
N GLN A 204 -5.60 2.45 -11.81
CA GLN A 204 -4.85 3.18 -12.82
C GLN A 204 -5.58 4.47 -13.16
N GLU A 205 -4.86 5.59 -13.10
CA GLU A 205 -5.31 6.85 -13.66
C GLU A 205 -4.42 7.22 -14.86
N THR A 206 -5.05 7.37 -16.03
CA THR A 206 -4.41 7.74 -17.29
C THR A 206 -4.63 9.22 -17.60
N LEU A 207 -3.76 9.80 -18.42
CA LEU A 207 -3.90 11.19 -18.86
C LEU A 207 -4.26 11.24 -20.35
N HIS A 208 -3.47 10.57 -21.19
CA HIS A 208 -3.58 10.69 -22.65
C HIS A 208 -4.22 9.47 -23.31
N THR A 209 -4.20 8.33 -22.65
CA THR A 209 -4.79 7.08 -23.14
C THR A 209 -6.13 6.79 -22.49
N GLU A 210 -6.93 5.98 -23.15
CA GLU A 210 -8.08 5.37 -22.50
C GLU A 210 -7.59 4.24 -21.58
N PRO A 211 -8.16 4.13 -20.36
CA PRO A 211 -7.93 2.96 -19.51
C PRO A 211 -8.38 1.66 -20.21
N LEU A 212 -8.01 0.50 -19.67
CA LEU A 212 -8.50 -0.76 -20.22
C LEU A 212 -10.03 -0.76 -20.20
N ASP A 213 -10.65 -1.17 -21.31
CA ASP A 213 -12.11 -1.12 -21.53
C ASP A 213 -12.89 -1.63 -20.32
N SER A 214 -13.40 -0.70 -19.53
CA SER A 214 -14.59 -0.87 -18.72
C SER A 214 -15.72 -0.23 -19.52
N ASP A 215 -16.52 -1.01 -20.24
CA ASP A 215 -17.63 -0.50 -21.06
C ASP A 215 -18.59 0.36 -20.20
N SER A 216 -18.32 1.67 -20.10
CA SER A 216 -19.07 2.62 -19.28
C SER A 216 -20.26 3.24 -20.02
N SER A 217 -20.59 2.74 -21.21
CA SER A 217 -21.69 3.26 -22.05
C SER A 217 -22.89 2.31 -22.19
N SER A 218 -22.97 1.21 -21.43
CA SER A 218 -24.08 0.26 -21.50
C SER A 218 -24.66 -0.07 -20.12
N PRO A 219 -25.81 0.50 -19.70
CA PRO A 219 -26.41 0.25 -18.39
C PRO A 219 -27.04 -1.14 -18.19
N SER A 220 -26.81 -2.09 -19.10
CA SER A 220 -27.60 -3.33 -19.18
C SER A 220 -26.79 -4.56 -19.62
N ALA A 221 -25.59 -4.74 -19.08
CA ALA A 221 -24.88 -6.02 -19.16
C ALA A 221 -24.54 -6.49 -17.75
N SER A 222 -25.01 -7.69 -17.42
CA SER A 222 -24.75 -8.40 -16.17
C SER A 222 -23.29 -8.31 -15.73
N ASP A 223 -23.11 -8.02 -14.45
CA ASP A 223 -21.85 -7.84 -13.68
C ASP A 223 -20.81 -8.98 -13.83
N SER A 224 -21.17 -10.07 -14.53
CA SER A 224 -20.34 -11.23 -14.83
C SER A 224 -19.51 -11.13 -16.11
N GLY A 225 -19.88 -10.30 -17.09
CA GLY A 225 -19.18 -10.20 -18.38
C GLY A 225 -18.08 -9.12 -18.43
N ILE A 226 -18.25 -8.04 -17.68
CA ILE A 226 -17.43 -6.82 -17.76
C ILE A 226 -16.07 -7.02 -17.06
N ASN A 227 -16.07 -7.75 -15.94
CA ASN A 227 -14.85 -8.14 -15.23
C ASN A 227 -14.00 -9.12 -16.06
N SER A 228 -14.60 -9.80 -17.05
CA SER A 228 -13.95 -10.88 -17.80
C SER A 228 -12.83 -10.40 -18.71
N LYS A 229 -12.99 -9.29 -19.46
CA LYS A 229 -11.95 -8.80 -20.39
C LYS A 229 -10.73 -8.24 -19.65
N CYS A 230 -10.95 -7.39 -18.66
CA CYS A 230 -9.87 -6.86 -17.82
C CYS A 230 -9.16 -7.99 -17.06
N ALA A 231 -9.91 -8.92 -16.46
CA ALA A 231 -9.32 -10.10 -15.82
C ALA A 231 -8.52 -10.96 -16.82
N SER A 232 -9.02 -11.15 -18.04
CA SER A 232 -8.30 -11.88 -19.09
C SER A 232 -6.99 -11.19 -19.47
N PHE A 233 -7.00 -9.86 -19.63
CA PHE A 233 -5.79 -9.10 -19.92
C PHE A 233 -4.75 -9.26 -18.80
N LEU A 234 -5.18 -9.11 -17.54
CA LEU A 234 -4.28 -9.27 -16.39
C LEU A 234 -3.73 -10.71 -16.34
N ALA A 235 -4.58 -11.72 -16.51
CA ALA A 235 -4.19 -13.12 -16.52
C ALA A 235 -3.19 -13.44 -17.65
N GLU A 236 -3.43 -12.94 -18.86
CA GLU A 236 -2.52 -13.10 -20.00
C GLU A 236 -1.15 -12.47 -19.71
N ARG A 237 -1.12 -11.29 -19.06
CA ARG A 237 0.14 -10.63 -18.68
C ARG A 237 0.92 -11.43 -17.65
N PHE A 238 0.29 -11.94 -16.60
CA PHE A 238 0.94 -12.84 -15.65
C PHE A 238 1.46 -14.12 -16.33
N ALA A 239 0.64 -14.74 -17.19
CA ALA A 239 1.04 -15.92 -17.95
C ALA A 239 2.23 -15.66 -18.88
N SER A 240 2.28 -14.49 -19.53
CA SER A 240 3.40 -14.09 -20.40
C SER A 240 4.72 -13.93 -19.64
N LEU A 241 4.65 -13.55 -18.36
CA LEU A 241 5.80 -13.47 -17.47
C LEU A 241 6.15 -14.81 -16.82
N GLN A 242 5.38 -15.88 -17.10
CA GLN A 242 5.50 -17.19 -16.43
C GLN A 242 5.38 -17.08 -14.90
N ARG A 243 4.53 -16.15 -14.44
CA ARG A 243 4.36 -15.78 -13.04
C ARG A 243 2.88 -15.87 -12.67
N SER A 244 2.55 -15.99 -11.39
CA SER A 244 1.15 -15.93 -10.92
C SER A 244 0.99 -15.01 -9.71
N ALA A 245 -0.25 -14.64 -9.43
CA ALA A 245 -0.64 -13.78 -8.32
C ALA A 245 -1.59 -14.52 -7.36
N ASP A 246 -1.44 -15.84 -7.29
CA ASP A 246 -2.40 -16.77 -6.66
C ASP A 246 -2.45 -16.63 -5.13
N ALA A 247 -1.48 -15.93 -4.52
CA ALA A 247 -1.56 -15.58 -3.12
C ALA A 247 -2.73 -14.66 -2.83
N PHE A 248 -3.17 -13.82 -3.78
CA PHE A 248 -4.24 -12.85 -3.55
C PHE A 248 -5.61 -13.50 -3.69
N SER A 249 -6.54 -13.11 -2.82
CA SER A 249 -7.91 -13.63 -2.86
C SER A 249 -8.70 -13.20 -4.09
N SER A 250 -8.34 -12.05 -4.66
CA SER A 250 -9.00 -11.45 -5.80
C SER A 250 -8.06 -10.43 -6.42
N LEU A 251 -8.13 -10.31 -7.74
CA LEU A 251 -7.49 -9.24 -8.50
C LEU A 251 -8.55 -8.50 -9.30
N ARG A 252 -8.63 -7.18 -9.15
CA ARG A 252 -9.59 -6.31 -9.83
C ARG A 252 -8.87 -5.12 -10.45
N TYR A 253 -9.38 -4.64 -11.57
CA TYR A 253 -8.89 -3.44 -12.24
C TYR A 253 -9.94 -2.33 -12.14
N VAL A 254 -9.48 -1.11 -11.86
CA VAL A 254 -10.26 0.12 -11.95
C VAL A 254 -9.42 1.13 -12.71
N GLY A 255 -9.89 1.53 -13.89
CA GLY A 255 -9.26 2.53 -14.74
C GLY A 255 -10.07 3.82 -14.74
N VAL A 256 -9.40 4.97 -14.60
CA VAL A 256 -10.00 6.29 -14.76
C VAL A 256 -9.10 7.16 -15.62
N ARG A 257 -9.69 8.18 -16.27
CA ARG A 257 -8.95 9.12 -17.10
C ARG A 257 -9.08 10.53 -16.55
N THR A 258 -7.97 11.22 -16.39
CA THR A 258 -7.94 12.66 -16.08
C THR A 258 -8.34 13.44 -17.34
N ASN A 259 -9.54 14.02 -17.34
CA ASN A 259 -10.07 14.74 -18.52
C ASN A 259 -9.61 16.20 -18.60
N ASP A 260 -9.41 16.84 -17.45
CA ASP A 260 -8.87 18.20 -17.36
C ASP A 260 -7.38 18.11 -17.00
N PRO A 261 -6.46 18.24 -17.97
CA PRO A 261 -5.05 18.11 -17.69
C PRO A 261 -4.59 19.24 -16.76
N PRO A 262 -3.73 18.96 -15.77
CA PRO A 262 -3.24 19.98 -14.85
C PRO A 262 -2.35 21.03 -15.53
N THR A 263 -1.83 20.72 -16.72
CA THR A 263 -0.97 21.62 -17.50
C THR A 263 -1.82 22.55 -18.36
N ASP A 264 -1.87 23.81 -17.98
CA ASP A 264 -2.42 24.87 -18.81
C ASP A 264 -1.39 25.34 -19.85
N PHE A 265 -1.52 24.88 -21.08
CA PHE A 265 -0.66 25.28 -22.20
C PHE A 265 -0.89 26.73 -22.67
N SER A 266 -1.86 27.45 -22.11
CA SER A 266 -2.10 28.86 -22.46
C SER A 266 -1.09 29.82 -21.84
N THR A 267 -0.33 29.38 -20.83
CA THR A 267 0.71 30.19 -20.17
C THR A 267 2.09 29.58 -20.38
N GLY A 268 2.73 29.93 -21.49
CA GLY A 268 4.12 29.57 -21.75
C GLY A 268 5.06 30.23 -20.73
N ILE A 269 5.47 29.50 -19.70
CA ILE A 269 6.53 29.95 -18.80
C ILE A 269 7.87 29.76 -19.52
N VAL A 270 8.32 30.82 -20.19
CA VAL A 270 9.75 31.04 -20.39
C VAL A 270 10.32 31.35 -19.02
N ALA A 271 11.06 30.41 -18.43
CA ALA A 271 11.84 30.65 -17.24
C ALA A 271 13.02 31.55 -17.62
N ASP A 272 12.77 32.86 -17.73
CA ASP A 272 13.85 33.84 -17.73
C ASP A 272 14.29 34.09 -16.29
N LEU A 273 15.56 33.80 -16.01
CA LEU A 273 16.21 33.82 -14.69
C LEU A 273 16.44 35.24 -14.15
N SER A 274 15.71 36.24 -14.64
CA SER A 274 15.96 37.66 -14.38
C SER A 274 14.95 38.33 -13.42
N SER A 275 13.89 37.66 -12.98
CA SER A 275 12.81 38.31 -12.19
C SER A 275 12.35 37.51 -10.96
N MET A 276 13.23 37.34 -9.96
CA MET A 276 12.93 36.72 -8.65
C MET A 276 12.37 37.68 -7.58
N THR A 277 11.75 38.81 -7.92
CA THR A 277 11.24 39.78 -6.92
C THR A 277 9.72 39.88 -6.79
N ALA A 278 8.91 39.16 -7.58
CA ALA A 278 7.46 39.36 -7.59
C ALA A 278 6.58 38.22 -7.02
N VAL A 279 7.13 37.06 -6.67
CA VAL A 279 6.31 35.88 -6.29
C VAL A 279 6.09 35.73 -4.76
N LEU A 280 6.74 36.55 -3.92
CA LEU A 280 6.68 36.42 -2.46
C LEU A 280 5.43 37.02 -1.78
N ASN A 281 4.47 37.61 -2.50
CA ASN A 281 3.32 38.33 -1.89
C ASN A 281 1.94 37.69 -2.09
N LYS A 282 1.85 36.39 -2.35
CA LYS A 282 0.56 35.67 -2.33
C LYS A 282 0.58 34.49 -1.38
N THR A 283 0.70 34.80 -0.10
CA THR A 283 0.18 33.93 0.96
C THR A 283 -0.62 34.80 1.90
N VAL A 284 -1.61 34.19 2.57
CA VAL A 284 -2.43 34.74 3.65
C VAL A 284 -3.77 35.37 3.19
N ASN A 285 -4.79 34.52 3.02
CA ASN A 285 -6.03 34.58 3.81
C ASN A 285 -7.12 33.66 3.22
N SER A 286 -7.60 32.71 4.03
CA SER A 286 -9.02 32.57 4.40
C SER A 286 -9.34 31.12 4.79
N PHE A 287 -9.21 30.83 6.08
CA PHE A 287 -10.02 29.81 6.75
C PHE A 287 -11.50 30.11 6.49
N CYS A 288 -12.31 29.13 6.11
CA CYS A 288 -13.75 29.26 6.29
C CYS A 288 -14.39 27.93 6.67
N THR A 289 -14.89 27.93 7.89
CA THR A 289 -15.82 27.02 8.55
C THR A 289 -17.14 26.95 7.76
N HIS A 290 -17.12 26.34 6.57
CA HIS A 290 -18.30 26.17 5.71
C HIS A 290 -18.38 24.79 5.01
N CYS A 291 -17.47 23.87 5.31
CA CYS A 291 -17.41 22.54 4.67
C CYS A 291 -18.46 21.53 5.16
N TYR A 292 -19.36 21.89 6.08
CA TYR A 292 -20.41 20.96 6.53
C TYR A 292 -21.67 20.96 5.64
N LEU A 293 -21.82 21.94 4.73
CA LEU A 293 -23.00 22.05 3.86
C LEU A 293 -22.72 21.79 2.36
N SER A 294 -21.48 21.49 1.98
CA SER A 294 -21.10 21.20 0.58
C SER A 294 -21.27 19.74 0.15
N TYR A 295 -21.91 18.89 0.97
CA TYR A 295 -22.23 17.49 0.63
C TYR A 295 -23.22 17.34 -0.55
N LEU A 296 -23.74 18.44 -1.11
CA LEU A 296 -24.73 18.46 -2.19
C LEU A 296 -24.31 19.36 -3.37
N SER A 297 -23.06 19.27 -3.84
CA SER A 297 -22.68 19.84 -5.14
C SER A 297 -22.01 18.78 -6.04
N PRO A 298 -22.62 18.38 -7.17
CA PRO A 298 -22.26 17.17 -7.91
C PRO A 298 -21.11 17.34 -8.93
N SER A 299 -20.13 18.23 -8.73
CA SER A 299 -19.19 18.58 -9.81
C SER A 299 -17.70 18.31 -9.59
N ARG A 300 -17.31 17.54 -8.56
CA ARG A 300 -15.89 17.15 -8.39
C ARG A 300 -15.61 15.78 -7.72
N SER A 301 -16.63 14.96 -7.47
CA SER A 301 -16.51 13.70 -6.70
C SER A 301 -16.54 12.42 -7.53
N ASP A 302 -16.68 12.48 -8.86
CA ASP A 302 -16.94 11.26 -9.65
C ASP A 302 -15.69 10.42 -9.94
N THR A 303 -14.48 11.01 -9.95
CA THR A 303 -13.25 10.31 -10.35
C THR A 303 -12.94 9.09 -9.49
N PHE A 304 -13.20 9.15 -8.17
CA PHE A 304 -12.92 8.01 -7.27
C PHE A 304 -14.15 7.13 -7.02
N GLN A 305 -15.31 7.46 -7.56
CA GLN A 305 -16.55 6.78 -7.20
C GLN A 305 -16.53 5.29 -7.59
N THR A 306 -15.97 4.96 -8.76
CA THR A 306 -15.80 3.56 -9.19
C THR A 306 -14.85 2.81 -8.26
N LEU A 307 -13.72 3.41 -7.90
CA LEU A 307 -12.77 2.83 -6.93
C LEU A 307 -13.46 2.55 -5.58
N VAL A 308 -14.17 3.54 -5.04
CA VAL A 308 -14.87 3.42 -3.75
C VAL A 308 -15.89 2.29 -3.80
N ARG A 309 -16.70 2.19 -4.85
CA ARG A 309 -17.68 1.09 -5.02
C ARG A 309 -17.02 -0.28 -5.08
N THR A 310 -15.93 -0.42 -5.84
CA THR A 310 -15.19 -1.69 -5.93
C THR A 310 -14.60 -2.08 -4.58
N VAL A 311 -13.99 -1.14 -3.86
CA VAL A 311 -13.42 -1.38 -2.53
C VAL A 311 -14.52 -1.72 -1.53
N GLU A 312 -15.63 -0.99 -1.49
CA GLU A 312 -16.77 -1.30 -0.62
C GLU A 312 -17.33 -2.72 -0.86
N SER A 313 -17.41 -3.14 -2.13
CA SER A 313 -17.84 -4.50 -2.49
C SER A 313 -16.89 -5.54 -1.91
N LEU A 314 -15.58 -5.36 -2.09
CA LEU A 314 -14.56 -6.26 -1.54
C LEU A 314 -14.49 -6.23 0.01
N MET A 315 -14.75 -5.08 0.63
CA MET A 315 -14.78 -4.95 2.08
C MET A 315 -15.95 -5.69 2.73
N LYS A 316 -17.09 -5.78 2.03
CA LYS A 316 -18.27 -6.56 2.45
C LYS A 316 -18.03 -8.07 2.36
N ASP A 317 -17.11 -8.51 1.50
CA ASP A 317 -16.73 -9.91 1.43
C ASP A 317 -15.95 -10.33 2.68
N THR A 318 -16.51 -11.29 3.42
CA THR A 318 -15.90 -11.87 4.62
C THR A 318 -15.50 -13.33 4.44
N THR A 319 -15.56 -13.86 3.22
CA THR A 319 -15.23 -15.27 2.92
C THR A 319 -13.74 -15.55 3.12
N VAL A 320 -12.89 -14.60 2.75
CA VAL A 320 -11.44 -14.71 2.96
C VAL A 320 -11.03 -14.09 4.28
N ARG A 321 -11.39 -12.83 4.55
CA ARG A 321 -10.98 -12.14 5.79
C ARG A 321 -12.15 -11.51 6.51
N VAL A 322 -12.36 -11.87 7.78
CA VAL A 322 -13.37 -11.25 8.64
C VAL A 322 -12.83 -9.97 9.28
N PRO A 323 -13.69 -9.01 9.70
CA PRO A 323 -13.26 -7.86 10.48
C PRO A 323 -12.49 -8.28 11.75
N ARG A 324 -11.33 -7.66 11.99
CA ARG A 324 -10.39 -8.00 13.07
C ARG A 324 -10.31 -6.86 14.08
N ARG A 325 -10.03 -7.22 15.34
CA ARG A 325 -9.76 -6.22 16.38
C ARG A 325 -8.49 -5.44 16.03
N LEU A 326 -8.47 -4.14 16.30
CA LEU A 326 -7.26 -3.33 16.17
C LEU A 326 -6.08 -3.96 16.93
N SER A 327 -6.33 -4.53 18.12
CA SER A 327 -5.32 -5.25 18.89
C SER A 327 -4.70 -6.44 18.17
N HIS A 328 -5.50 -7.21 17.44
CA HIS A 328 -5.00 -8.33 16.65
C HIS A 328 -4.19 -7.86 15.44
N ILE A 329 -4.65 -6.79 14.76
CA ILE A 329 -3.93 -6.19 13.64
C ILE A 329 -2.56 -5.68 14.10
N PHE A 330 -2.53 -4.98 15.24
CA PHE A 330 -1.30 -4.48 15.84
C PHE A 330 -0.35 -5.63 16.22
N GLN A 331 -0.86 -6.67 16.89
CA GLN A 331 -0.05 -7.81 17.30
C GLN A 331 0.63 -8.49 16.11
N VAL A 332 -0.10 -8.65 14.99
CA VAL A 332 0.45 -9.17 13.74
C VAL A 332 1.58 -8.27 13.23
N LEU A 333 1.35 -6.96 13.15
CA LEU A 333 2.39 -6.02 12.72
C LEU A 333 3.63 -6.12 13.61
N ALA A 334 3.45 -6.16 14.93
CA ALA A 334 4.54 -6.26 15.90
C ALA A 334 5.34 -7.55 15.73
N SER A 335 4.67 -8.70 15.68
CA SER A 335 5.36 -9.99 15.52
C SER A 335 6.07 -10.12 14.18
N LEU A 336 5.47 -9.64 13.08
CA LEU A 336 6.14 -9.61 11.79
C LEU A 336 7.30 -8.61 11.77
N ASN A 337 7.19 -7.50 12.48
CA ASN A 337 8.28 -6.53 12.59
C ASN A 337 9.48 -7.11 13.32
N GLU A 338 9.24 -7.86 14.40
CA GLU A 338 10.29 -8.58 15.14
C GLU A 338 10.89 -9.73 14.32
N HIS A 339 10.05 -10.56 13.70
CA HIS A 339 10.51 -11.74 12.94
C HIS A 339 11.31 -11.35 11.68
N PHE A 340 10.87 -10.30 10.98
CA PHE A 340 11.54 -9.78 9.78
C PHE A 340 12.47 -8.60 10.10
N ALA A 341 12.99 -8.50 11.33
CA ALA A 341 14.02 -7.50 11.64
C ALA A 341 15.37 -7.79 10.93
N THR A 342 15.58 -9.04 10.50
CA THR A 342 16.78 -9.50 9.79
C THR A 342 16.51 -9.70 8.29
N GLU A 343 17.57 -9.98 7.50
CA GLU A 343 17.43 -10.20 6.06
C GLU A 343 16.62 -11.48 5.75
N ILE A 344 15.63 -11.37 4.86
CA ILE A 344 14.93 -12.53 4.30
C ILE A 344 15.92 -13.19 3.32
N PRO A 345 16.31 -14.48 3.51
CA PRO A 345 17.20 -15.16 2.60
C PRO A 345 16.64 -15.12 1.18
N ALA A 346 17.46 -14.69 0.22
CA ALA A 346 17.11 -14.79 -1.18
C ALA A 346 17.02 -16.28 -1.56
N THR A 347 15.80 -16.83 -1.61
CA THR A 347 15.57 -18.12 -2.26
C THR A 347 15.89 -17.99 -3.75
N SER A 348 16.38 -19.08 -4.32
CA SER A 348 17.13 -19.21 -5.57
C SER A 348 16.34 -18.84 -6.84
N ALA A 349 15.95 -17.57 -6.97
CA ALA A 349 15.47 -16.91 -8.18
C ALA A 349 15.45 -15.39 -7.92
N THR A 350 16.57 -14.83 -7.45
CA THR A 350 16.67 -13.42 -7.06
C THR A 350 16.72 -12.49 -8.27
N THR A 351 15.63 -12.40 -9.04
CA THR A 351 15.33 -11.23 -9.88
C THR A 351 14.57 -10.18 -9.07
N PHE A 352 14.98 -10.00 -7.83
CA PHE A 352 14.56 -8.86 -7.04
C PHE A 352 15.25 -7.64 -7.64
N VAL A 353 14.51 -6.77 -8.33
CA VAL A 353 14.51 -5.28 -8.32
C VAL A 353 15.86 -4.53 -8.46
N GLN A 354 16.99 -5.08 -8.04
CA GLN A 354 18.35 -4.63 -8.30
C GLN A 354 18.53 -4.21 -9.76
N GLU A 355 17.99 -4.94 -10.74
CA GLU A 355 18.18 -4.57 -12.15
C GLU A 355 17.50 -3.28 -12.60
N TYR A 356 16.58 -2.71 -11.82
CA TYR A 356 15.90 -1.46 -12.14
C TYR A 356 16.35 -0.28 -11.25
N PHE A 357 16.86 -0.58 -10.05
CA PHE A 357 17.29 0.45 -9.08
C PHE A 357 18.80 0.49 -8.85
N THR A 358 19.56 -0.42 -9.44
CA THR A 358 21.02 -0.27 -9.55
C THR A 358 21.39 0.38 -10.87
N CYS A 359 22.46 1.16 -10.83
CA CYS A 359 23.06 1.75 -12.02
C CYS A 359 23.21 0.67 -13.13
N PRO A 360 22.76 0.96 -14.37
CA PRO A 360 22.81 -0.01 -15.47
C PRO A 360 24.23 -0.28 -15.98
N ALA A 361 25.24 0.47 -15.52
CA ALA A 361 26.62 0.32 -15.92
C ALA A 361 27.15 -1.08 -15.54
N LYS A 362 27.85 -1.70 -16.48
CA LYS A 362 28.58 -2.96 -16.28
C LYS A 362 30.07 -2.68 -16.33
N CYS A 363 30.84 -3.37 -15.49
CA CYS A 363 32.28 -3.31 -15.51
C CYS A 363 32.80 -3.83 -16.86
N THR A 364 33.66 -3.07 -17.54
CA THR A 364 34.18 -3.48 -18.85
C THR A 364 35.11 -4.68 -18.77
N SER A 365 35.70 -4.93 -17.58
CA SER A 365 36.64 -6.05 -17.38
C SER A 365 35.95 -7.35 -16.99
N CYS A 366 35.14 -7.34 -15.93
CA CYS A 366 34.52 -8.56 -15.39
C CYS A 366 33.03 -8.72 -15.72
N GLN A 367 32.42 -7.77 -16.43
CA GLN A 367 30.99 -7.74 -16.78
C GLN A 367 30.01 -7.71 -15.58
N ALA A 368 30.53 -7.65 -14.35
CA ALA A 368 29.72 -7.47 -13.16
C ALA A 368 29.03 -6.10 -13.17
N ARG A 369 27.76 -6.08 -12.78
CA ARG A 369 26.92 -4.89 -12.75
C ARG A 369 27.28 -3.99 -11.56
N CYS A 370 27.10 -2.69 -11.71
CA CYS A 370 27.25 -1.74 -10.61
C CYS A 370 26.26 -2.07 -9.48
N ARG A 371 26.71 -2.08 -8.22
CA ARG A 371 25.90 -2.38 -7.04
C ARG A 371 25.23 -1.16 -6.42
N LEU A 372 25.57 0.04 -6.90
CA LEU A 372 25.06 1.32 -6.39
C LEU A 372 23.73 1.68 -7.05
N GLY A 373 22.94 2.50 -6.34
CA GLY A 373 21.63 2.99 -6.80
C GLY A 373 21.68 3.82 -8.08
N VAL A 374 20.56 3.95 -8.80
CA VAL A 374 20.43 4.90 -9.92
C VAL A 374 20.74 6.32 -9.44
N ASN A 375 21.54 7.09 -10.21
CA ASN A 375 22.02 8.45 -9.90
C ASN A 375 23.13 8.60 -8.85
N HIS A 376 23.82 7.54 -8.41
CA HIS A 376 24.96 7.66 -7.47
C HIS A 376 26.06 8.65 -7.92
N LEU A 377 26.20 8.90 -9.23
CA LEU A 377 27.12 9.91 -9.77
C LEU A 377 26.77 11.35 -9.34
N ARG A 378 25.49 11.65 -9.06
CA ARG A 378 25.06 12.96 -8.54
C ARG A 378 25.50 13.19 -7.09
N GLU A 379 25.79 12.12 -6.37
CA GLU A 379 26.30 12.12 -5.00
C GLU A 379 27.84 12.06 -4.97
N GLY A 380 28.50 12.11 -6.13
CA GLY A 380 29.95 12.04 -6.25
C GLY A 380 30.54 10.64 -6.03
N LEU A 381 29.69 9.61 -5.94
CA LEU A 381 30.13 8.23 -5.74
C LEU A 381 30.53 7.60 -7.08
N PRO A 382 31.74 7.01 -7.21
CA PRO A 382 32.14 6.28 -8.42
C PRO A 382 31.40 4.94 -8.53
N HIS A 383 31.30 4.39 -9.74
CA HIS A 383 30.73 3.06 -9.94
C HIS A 383 31.48 1.99 -9.13
N GLU A 384 30.73 1.02 -8.61
CA GLU A 384 31.29 -0.04 -7.78
C GLU A 384 30.63 -1.38 -8.13
N CYS A 385 31.42 -2.42 -8.35
CA CYS A 385 30.91 -3.76 -8.67
C CYS A 385 31.46 -4.79 -7.66
N ARG A 386 30.69 -5.85 -7.41
CA ARG A 386 31.13 -6.99 -6.60
C ARG A 386 31.08 -8.25 -7.43
N THR A 387 32.09 -9.12 -7.30
CA THR A 387 32.11 -10.41 -7.99
C THR A 387 31.83 -11.55 -7.02
N GLU A 388 31.44 -12.72 -7.53
CA GLU A 388 31.28 -13.93 -6.71
C GLU A 388 32.58 -14.35 -5.99
N MET A 389 33.73 -13.85 -6.43
CA MET A 389 35.05 -14.12 -5.85
C MET A 389 35.52 -13.04 -4.85
N GLY A 390 34.67 -12.05 -4.51
CA GLY A 390 34.98 -10.97 -3.55
C GLY A 390 34.98 -9.56 -4.17
N ASP A 391 35.56 -8.58 -3.44
CA ASP A 391 35.56 -7.15 -3.81
C ASP A 391 36.60 -6.79 -4.90
N ALA A 392 37.27 -7.76 -5.51
CA ALA A 392 38.33 -7.55 -6.50
C ALA A 392 37.88 -7.88 -7.94
N CYS A 393 38.24 -7.02 -8.89
CA CYS A 393 37.98 -7.19 -10.32
C CYS A 393 38.99 -8.15 -10.99
N GLN A 394 38.57 -8.82 -12.08
CA GLN A 394 39.51 -9.56 -12.94
C GLN A 394 40.45 -8.60 -13.68
N TYR A 395 41.75 -8.90 -13.66
CA TYR A 395 42.79 -8.15 -14.37
C TYR A 395 42.71 -8.42 -15.88
N ASN A 396 42.68 -7.35 -16.68
CA ASN A 396 42.74 -7.41 -18.13
C ASN A 396 43.90 -6.53 -18.64
N PRO A 397 44.98 -7.12 -19.18
CA PRO A 397 46.15 -6.40 -19.69
C PRO A 397 45.81 -5.33 -20.73
N SER A 398 44.77 -5.54 -21.54
CA SER A 398 44.33 -4.60 -22.58
C SER A 398 43.67 -3.34 -22.01
N LEU A 399 43.10 -3.43 -20.80
CA LEU A 399 42.44 -2.32 -20.10
C LEU A 399 43.38 -1.61 -19.10
N GLN A 400 44.60 -2.13 -18.91
CA GLN A 400 45.60 -1.65 -17.96
C GLN A 400 45.05 -1.39 -16.54
N ASN A 401 44.09 -2.19 -16.08
CA ASN A 401 43.58 -2.09 -14.71
C ASN A 401 44.58 -2.68 -13.70
N LYS A 402 45.75 -2.04 -13.57
CA LYS A 402 46.83 -2.40 -12.62
C LYS A 402 46.43 -2.26 -11.16
N VAL A 403 45.31 -1.61 -10.88
CA VAL A 403 44.69 -1.53 -9.55
C VAL A 403 43.41 -2.36 -9.62
N TYR A 404 43.22 -3.29 -8.67
CA TYR A 404 42.17 -4.32 -8.63
C TYR A 404 40.72 -3.81 -8.59
N TYR A 405 40.48 -2.52 -8.79
CA TYR A 405 39.15 -1.91 -8.81
C TYR A 405 38.56 -1.94 -10.23
N CYS A 406 37.25 -2.18 -10.30
CA CYS A 406 36.51 -2.23 -11.54
C CYS A 406 36.55 -0.87 -12.26
N LYS A 407 36.86 -0.88 -13.56
CA LYS A 407 36.71 0.29 -14.44
C LYS A 407 35.36 0.16 -15.14
N ALA A 408 34.45 1.09 -14.86
CA ALA A 408 33.13 1.16 -15.49
C ALA A 408 33.15 2.23 -16.61
N SER A 409 32.33 2.02 -17.64
CA SER A 409 32.13 2.93 -18.78
C SER A 409 30.72 3.45 -18.82
#